data_AF-A0A497G9G3-F1
#
_entry.id   AF-A0A497G9G3-F1
#
_cell.length_a   1.000
_cell.length_b   1.000
_cell.length_c   1.000
_cell.angle_alpha   90.00
_cell.angle_beta   90.00
_cell.angle_gamma   90.00
#
_symmetry.space_group_name_H-M   'P 1'
#
loop_
_entity.id
_entity.type
_entity.pdbx_description
1 polymer ?
#
loop_
_entity_poly.entity_id
_entity_poly.type
_entity_poly.pdbx_seq_one_letter_code
_entity_poly.pdbx_strand_id
1 'polypeptide(L)'
;MSREEEVRFMAGYVWQTLIALYDRLRLRDRLRLRSVSDYIEIDGEAVEVLKTLEVLQDLYDTVRAILNRVQALMVREVRLERGAVRGRPLVRLAAKHYPSSIPVEYTRLVVETPANLLLTATLLEIRDTIVRVVRRLPSRPHPALEPLRRLIAERLHQLLALCDYMVSEPLLKPLVGKARLLAGAKARVEALEDKVREEALRKPREYRAYERLLELRGVLRQKLKVVERESRELGRVLSLKITASKLYELYGFTLILECLNSLFNLDEAWEIRVDRGGRAILAERRGERIVLSYNAIPNGVESRLRKARYYGVIDGEVKVDGLGGLPDTMILRTWGGVRMLLVVDYKYTRDIHYLVTARFKAYSYLHEFNADAALVIAPTPRGVGELEDEEAYDQRGFYLRAARYSGAVVEVEEEGKTLAVVYADPEPGELDEARLAVTNVLRAVLL
;
A
#
# COMPACT_ATOMS: atom_id res chain seq x y z
N MET A 1 -5.46 25.90 -12.59
CA MET A 1 -5.19 24.64 -13.31
C MET A 1 -6.45 24.06 -13.98
N SER A 2 -6.34 23.11 -14.93
CA SER A 2 -7.47 22.39 -15.54
C SER A 2 -7.95 21.23 -14.67
N ARG A 3 -9.20 20.77 -14.86
CA ARG A 3 -9.78 19.64 -14.10
C ARG A 3 -8.98 18.35 -14.26
N GLU A 4 -8.42 18.08 -15.43
CA GLU A 4 -7.61 16.88 -15.67
C GLU A 4 -6.27 16.91 -14.93
N GLU A 5 -5.65 18.08 -14.83
CA GLU A 5 -4.42 18.28 -14.08
C GLU A 5 -4.66 18.13 -12.58
N GLU A 6 -5.79 18.64 -12.06
CA GLU A 6 -6.21 18.43 -10.66
C GLU A 6 -6.42 16.94 -10.37
N VAL A 7 -7.09 16.21 -11.26
CA VAL A 7 -7.27 14.76 -11.12
C VAL A 7 -5.92 14.04 -11.08
N ARG A 8 -4.98 14.41 -11.95
CA ARG A 8 -3.63 13.82 -11.96
C ARG A 8 -2.86 14.13 -10.68
N PHE A 9 -2.93 15.36 -10.21
CA PHE A 9 -2.27 15.78 -8.97
C PHE A 9 -2.84 15.03 -7.76
N MET A 10 -4.17 15.06 -7.57
CA MET A 10 -4.83 14.37 -6.45
C MET A 10 -4.51 12.89 -6.46
N ALA A 11 -4.59 12.23 -7.63
CA ALA A 11 -4.25 10.81 -7.73
C ALA A 11 -2.79 10.54 -7.36
N GLY A 12 -1.85 11.36 -7.84
CA GLY A 12 -0.44 11.25 -7.48
C GLY A 12 -0.23 11.35 -5.98
N TYR A 13 -0.75 12.43 -5.37
CA TYR A 13 -0.61 12.68 -3.94
C TYR A 13 -1.30 11.61 -3.10
N VAL A 14 -2.57 11.28 -3.37
CA VAL A 14 -3.35 10.28 -2.60
C VAL A 14 -2.61 8.96 -2.53
N TRP A 15 -2.22 8.38 -3.67
CA TRP A 15 -1.66 7.04 -3.66
C TRP A 15 -0.24 6.98 -3.10
N GLN A 16 0.59 7.97 -3.41
CA GLN A 16 1.95 8.03 -2.87
C GLN A 16 1.94 8.25 -1.35
N THR A 17 1.16 9.22 -0.88
CA THR A 17 1.11 9.60 0.53
C THR A 17 0.40 8.54 1.36
N LEU A 18 -0.73 7.97 0.91
CA LEU A 18 -1.39 6.88 1.64
C LEU A 18 -0.48 5.66 1.79
N ILE A 19 0.24 5.25 0.75
CA ILE A 19 1.15 4.09 0.84
C ILE A 19 2.30 4.37 1.80
N ALA A 20 2.89 5.58 1.76
CA ALA A 20 3.93 5.99 2.69
C ALA A 20 3.43 6.04 4.14
N LEU A 21 2.21 6.53 4.37
CA LEU A 21 1.58 6.56 5.70
C LEU A 21 1.27 5.15 6.20
N TYR A 22 0.79 4.26 5.32
CA TYR A 22 0.57 2.86 5.64
C TYR A 22 1.83 2.15 6.16
N ASP A 23 2.95 2.39 5.47
CA ASP A 23 4.25 1.85 5.85
C ASP A 23 4.73 2.44 7.18
N ARG A 24 4.71 3.79 7.29
CA ARG A 24 5.11 4.50 8.51
C ARG A 24 4.31 4.10 9.74
N LEU A 25 2.99 3.97 9.61
CA LEU A 25 2.08 3.57 10.69
C LEU A 25 2.03 2.05 10.90
N ARG A 26 2.78 1.28 10.09
CA ARG A 26 2.84 -0.19 10.13
C ARG A 26 1.46 -0.85 10.05
N LEU A 27 0.53 -0.26 9.30
CA LEU A 27 -0.81 -0.79 9.10
C LEU A 27 -0.72 -2.15 8.38
N ARG A 28 -1.22 -3.20 9.02
CA ARG A 28 -1.24 -4.57 8.46
C ARG A 28 -2.61 -4.99 7.94
N ASP A 29 -3.66 -4.26 8.34
CA ASP A 29 -5.05 -4.59 8.06
C ASP A 29 -5.59 -3.78 6.86
N ARG A 30 -6.67 -4.31 6.25
CA ARG A 30 -7.35 -3.71 5.07
C ARG A 30 -8.11 -2.45 5.43
N LEU A 31 -7.83 -1.33 4.75
CA LEU A 31 -8.74 -0.18 4.71
C LEU A 31 -9.61 -0.27 3.45
N ARG A 32 -10.89 -0.05 3.62
CA ARG A 32 -11.94 -0.06 2.61
C ARG A 32 -12.43 1.36 2.42
N LEU A 33 -12.06 1.92 1.29
CA LEU A 33 -12.51 3.23 0.87
C LEU A 33 -13.68 3.03 -0.11
N ARG A 34 -14.89 3.37 0.34
CA ARG A 34 -16.10 3.28 -0.50
C ARG A 34 -15.94 4.12 -1.78
N SER A 35 -16.48 3.71 -2.92
CA SER A 35 -16.59 4.46 -4.18
C SER A 35 -17.94 4.19 -4.82
N VAL A 36 -18.87 5.16 -4.84
CA VAL A 36 -20.24 5.10 -5.40
C VAL A 36 -21.01 3.78 -5.10
N SER A 37 -20.74 2.69 -5.83
CA SER A 37 -21.33 1.35 -5.69
C SER A 37 -20.38 0.25 -5.19
N ASP A 38 -19.07 0.47 -5.18
CA ASP A 38 -18.02 -0.51 -4.89
C ASP A 38 -17.06 -0.02 -3.81
N TYR A 39 -16.07 -0.84 -3.43
CA TYR A 39 -15.02 -0.46 -2.49
C TYR A 39 -13.66 -0.52 -3.18
N ILE A 40 -12.85 0.50 -2.93
CA ILE A 40 -11.41 0.44 -3.15
C ILE A 40 -10.83 -0.15 -1.86
N GLU A 41 -10.43 -1.41 -1.91
CA GLU A 41 -9.67 -2.01 -0.82
C GLU A 41 -8.21 -1.57 -0.97
N ILE A 42 -7.74 -0.73 -0.05
CA ILE A 42 -6.31 -0.58 0.22
C ILE A 42 -5.98 -1.62 1.26
N ASP A 43 -5.65 -2.82 0.80
CA ASP A 43 -5.03 -3.79 1.67
C ASP A 43 -3.59 -3.36 1.96
N GLY A 44 -3.00 -3.94 3.01
CA GLY A 44 -1.56 -4.03 3.15
C GLY A 44 -0.87 -4.64 1.92
N GLU A 45 -1.57 -5.06 0.86
CA GLU A 45 -1.08 -5.55 -0.45
C GLU A 45 -0.01 -4.68 -1.11
N ALA A 46 -0.22 -3.36 -1.23
CA ALA A 46 0.80 -2.46 -1.79
C ALA A 46 2.04 -2.41 -0.87
N VAL A 47 1.81 -2.49 0.45
CA VAL A 47 2.86 -2.63 1.45
C VAL A 47 3.47 -4.03 1.42
N GLU A 48 2.77 -5.10 1.08
CA GLU A 48 3.30 -6.45 0.96
C GLU A 48 4.15 -6.58 -0.30
N VAL A 49 3.85 -5.84 -1.38
CA VAL A 49 4.80 -5.64 -2.49
C VAL A 49 6.06 -4.93 -1.99
N LEU A 50 5.95 -3.92 -1.12
CA LEU A 50 7.10 -3.24 -0.50
C LEU A 50 7.88 -4.17 0.45
N LYS A 51 7.22 -4.94 1.32
CA LYS A 51 7.86 -5.93 2.19
C LYS A 51 8.40 -7.12 1.38
N THR A 52 7.89 -7.37 0.18
CA THR A 52 8.47 -8.37 -0.74
C THR A 52 9.78 -7.85 -1.33
N LEU A 53 9.95 -6.53 -1.51
CA LEU A 53 11.25 -5.91 -1.80
C LEU A 53 12.25 -6.14 -0.67
N GLU A 54 11.85 -5.96 0.59
CA GLU A 54 12.74 -6.24 1.74
C GLU A 54 13.18 -7.70 1.78
N VAL A 55 12.24 -8.65 1.65
CA VAL A 55 12.57 -10.09 1.65
C VAL A 55 13.39 -10.48 0.42
N LEU A 56 13.22 -9.81 -0.73
CA LEU A 56 14.05 -10.02 -1.90
C LEU A 56 15.43 -9.38 -1.79
N GLN A 57 15.56 -8.30 -1.04
CA GLN A 57 16.85 -7.73 -0.67
C GLN A 57 17.61 -8.68 0.26
N ASP A 58 16.94 -9.26 1.26
CA ASP A 58 17.50 -10.32 2.10
C ASP A 58 17.92 -11.54 1.28
N LEU A 59 17.13 -11.90 0.26
CA LEU A 59 17.47 -12.98 -0.67
C LEU A 59 18.70 -12.61 -1.51
N TYR A 60 18.78 -11.39 -2.02
CA TYR A 60 19.94 -10.90 -2.77
C TYR A 60 21.22 -10.98 -1.94
N ASP A 61 21.17 -10.53 -0.69
CA ASP A 61 22.31 -10.59 0.23
C ASP A 61 22.69 -12.05 0.55
N THR A 62 21.69 -12.93 0.73
CA THR A 62 21.90 -14.37 0.90
C THR A 62 22.55 -15.00 -0.34
N VAL A 63 22.14 -14.60 -1.55
CA VAL A 63 22.75 -15.09 -2.79
C VAL A 63 24.17 -14.59 -2.95
N ARG A 64 24.46 -13.34 -2.62
CA ARG A 64 25.85 -12.85 -2.55
C ARG A 64 26.69 -13.68 -1.59
N ALA A 65 26.16 -13.98 -0.40
CA ALA A 65 26.84 -14.84 0.57
C ALA A 65 27.08 -16.25 0.02
N ILE A 66 26.11 -16.82 -0.69
CA ILE A 66 26.23 -18.11 -1.39
C ILE A 66 27.29 -18.02 -2.50
N LEU A 67 27.29 -17.00 -3.35
CA LEU A 67 28.25 -16.85 -4.43
C LEU A 67 29.69 -16.72 -3.93
N ASN A 68 29.89 -16.06 -2.78
CA ASN A 68 31.20 -15.98 -2.12
C ASN A 68 31.69 -17.34 -1.59
N ARG A 69 30.79 -18.29 -1.33
CA ARG A 69 31.08 -19.64 -0.82
C ARG A 69 30.23 -20.69 -1.53
N VAL A 70 30.30 -20.68 -2.87
CA VAL A 70 29.42 -21.55 -3.68
C VAL A 70 29.75 -23.01 -3.41
N GLN A 71 28.69 -23.83 -3.30
CA GLN A 71 28.86 -25.26 -3.16
C GLN A 71 29.33 -25.82 -4.50
N ALA A 72 30.49 -26.48 -4.49
CA ALA A 72 31.06 -27.11 -5.67
C ALA A 72 31.54 -28.51 -5.30
N LEU A 73 31.18 -29.48 -6.14
CA LEU A 73 31.67 -30.85 -6.03
C LEU A 73 32.95 -30.98 -6.85
N MET A 74 34.00 -31.54 -6.27
CA MET A 74 35.17 -31.97 -7.04
C MET A 74 34.89 -33.32 -7.67
N VAL A 75 34.74 -33.34 -8.99
CA VAL A 75 34.52 -34.56 -9.77
C VAL A 75 35.80 -34.90 -10.52
N ARG A 76 36.23 -36.15 -10.39
CA ARG A 76 37.36 -36.69 -11.15
C ARG A 76 36.85 -37.28 -12.45
N GLU A 77 37.35 -36.75 -13.56
CA GLU A 77 37.01 -37.19 -14.92
C GLU A 77 38.29 -37.70 -15.61
N VAL A 78 38.17 -38.77 -16.39
CA VAL A 78 39.27 -39.28 -17.21
C VAL A 78 39.10 -38.79 -18.63
N ARG A 79 40.09 -38.07 -19.17
CA ARG A 79 40.10 -37.59 -20.56
C ARG A 79 41.29 -38.15 -21.32
N LEU A 80 41.12 -38.37 -22.62
CA LEU A 80 42.18 -38.76 -23.52
C LEU A 80 42.78 -37.51 -24.15
N GLU A 81 43.96 -37.09 -23.69
CA GLU A 81 44.65 -35.92 -24.21
C GLU A 81 45.59 -36.29 -25.37
N ARG A 82 45.67 -35.40 -26.37
CA ARG A 82 46.56 -35.54 -27.54
C ARG A 82 47.42 -34.28 -27.65
N GLY A 83 48.75 -34.44 -27.65
CA GLY A 83 49.70 -33.33 -27.86
C GLY A 83 50.09 -32.52 -26.61
N ALA A 84 49.22 -32.39 -25.60
CA ALA A 84 49.57 -31.71 -24.33
C ALA A 84 48.91 -32.39 -23.13
N VAL A 85 49.70 -32.80 -22.14
CA VAL A 85 49.21 -33.47 -20.93
C VAL A 85 48.82 -32.42 -19.89
N ARG A 86 47.51 -32.26 -19.63
CA ARG A 86 46.98 -31.39 -18.57
C ARG A 86 46.20 -32.22 -17.55
N GLY A 87 46.82 -32.49 -16.40
CA GLY A 87 46.25 -33.33 -15.34
C GLY A 87 47.20 -34.47 -14.94
N ARG A 88 46.71 -35.42 -14.15
CA ARG A 88 47.52 -36.55 -13.68
C ARG A 88 47.42 -37.72 -14.67
N PRO A 89 48.51 -38.16 -15.33
CA PRO A 89 48.45 -39.31 -16.22
C PRO A 89 48.05 -40.60 -15.50
N LEU A 90 47.12 -41.34 -16.11
CA LEU A 90 46.71 -42.66 -15.63
C LEU A 90 47.51 -43.75 -16.33
N VAL A 91 48.71 -44.01 -15.80
CA VAL A 91 49.67 -44.98 -16.35
C VAL A 91 49.06 -46.36 -16.59
N ARG A 92 48.13 -46.79 -15.72
CA ARG A 92 47.41 -48.07 -15.86
C ARG A 92 46.57 -48.18 -17.14
N LEU A 93 46.08 -47.06 -17.67
CA LEU A 93 45.28 -47.01 -18.90
C LEU A 93 46.12 -46.58 -20.12
N ALA A 94 47.32 -46.05 -19.90
CA ALA A 94 48.19 -45.55 -20.97
C ALA A 94 48.56 -46.64 -21.98
N ALA A 95 48.78 -47.87 -21.53
CA ALA A 95 49.13 -49.01 -22.39
C ALA A 95 48.09 -49.29 -23.50
N LYS A 96 46.81 -48.93 -23.29
CA LYS A 96 45.73 -49.16 -24.25
C LYS A 96 45.58 -48.03 -25.29
N HIS A 97 46.05 -46.82 -24.97
CA HIS A 97 45.71 -45.60 -25.72
C HIS A 97 46.92 -44.89 -26.32
N TYR A 98 48.13 -45.21 -25.85
CA TYR A 98 49.40 -44.72 -26.37
C TYR A 98 49.79 -45.44 -27.68
N PRO A 99 50.42 -44.77 -28.67
CA PRO A 99 50.90 -43.38 -28.69
C PRO A 99 49.83 -42.35 -29.10
N SER A 100 48.64 -42.79 -29.51
CA SER A 100 47.62 -41.91 -30.08
C SER A 100 47.01 -40.93 -29.08
N SER A 101 46.99 -41.25 -27.78
CA SER A 101 46.50 -40.38 -26.70
C SER A 101 46.98 -40.86 -25.33
N ILE A 102 47.01 -39.96 -24.35
CA ILE A 102 47.32 -40.30 -22.95
C ILE A 102 46.08 -40.06 -22.10
N PRO A 103 45.56 -41.09 -21.39
CA PRO A 103 44.49 -40.90 -20.42
C PRO A 103 45.01 -40.11 -19.21
N VAL A 104 44.38 -38.99 -18.93
CA VAL A 104 44.66 -38.12 -17.78
C VAL A 104 43.44 -38.02 -16.88
N GLU A 105 43.68 -38.05 -15.58
CA GLU A 105 42.70 -37.73 -14.55
C GLU A 105 42.72 -36.20 -14.34
N TYR A 106 41.57 -35.58 -14.53
CA TYR A 106 41.34 -34.16 -14.31
C TYR A 106 40.33 -33.97 -13.18
N THR A 107 40.59 -33.05 -12.27
CA THR A 107 39.62 -32.67 -11.24
C THR A 107 38.88 -31.43 -11.71
N ARG A 108 37.57 -31.55 -11.92
CA ARG A 108 36.71 -30.44 -12.30
C ARG A 108 35.79 -30.06 -11.14
N LEU A 109 35.62 -28.76 -10.92
CA LEU A 109 34.59 -28.24 -10.04
C LEU A 109 33.23 -28.26 -10.75
N VAL A 110 32.26 -28.91 -10.12
CA VAL A 110 30.87 -29.00 -10.58
C VAL A 110 30.00 -28.23 -9.62
N VAL A 111 29.46 -27.12 -10.08
CA VAL A 111 28.54 -26.25 -9.32
C VAL A 111 27.09 -26.73 -9.39
N GLU A 112 26.81 -27.81 -10.14
CA GLU A 112 25.50 -28.45 -10.17
C GLU A 112 25.29 -29.29 -8.90
N THR A 113 24.95 -28.62 -7.81
CA THR A 113 24.59 -29.24 -6.54
C THR A 113 23.09 -29.09 -6.29
N PRO A 114 22.47 -29.95 -5.48
CA PRO A 114 21.06 -29.79 -5.09
C PRO A 114 20.76 -28.40 -4.52
N ALA A 115 21.71 -27.82 -3.76
CA ALA A 115 21.58 -26.52 -3.14
C ALA A 115 21.60 -25.37 -4.17
N ASN A 116 22.50 -25.43 -5.15
CA ASN A 116 22.56 -24.42 -6.21
C ASN A 116 21.38 -24.57 -7.19
N LEU A 117 20.95 -25.80 -7.47
CA LEU A 117 19.74 -26.05 -8.27
C LEU A 117 18.49 -25.53 -7.57
N LEU A 118 18.36 -25.71 -6.25
CA LEU A 118 17.27 -25.16 -5.45
C LEU A 118 17.29 -23.63 -5.46
N LEU A 119 18.48 -23.02 -5.32
CA LEU A 119 18.63 -21.57 -5.43
C LEU A 119 18.15 -21.06 -6.79
N THR A 120 18.68 -21.61 -7.89
CA THR A 120 18.29 -21.19 -9.24
C THR A 120 16.81 -21.44 -9.50
N ALA A 121 16.25 -22.55 -9.04
CA ALA A 121 14.82 -22.83 -9.16
C ALA A 121 13.98 -21.81 -8.36
N THR A 122 14.43 -21.40 -7.17
CA THR A 122 13.78 -20.37 -6.36
C THR A 122 13.71 -19.03 -7.09
N LEU A 123 14.82 -18.58 -7.66
CA LEU A 123 14.86 -17.32 -8.40
C LEU A 123 13.94 -17.36 -9.63
N LEU A 124 13.89 -18.48 -10.35
CA LEU A 124 13.01 -18.66 -11.49
C LEU A 124 11.53 -18.66 -11.07
N GLU A 125 11.15 -19.34 -9.99
CA GLU A 125 9.78 -19.34 -9.47
C GLU A 125 9.31 -17.93 -9.09
N ILE A 126 10.16 -17.16 -8.40
CA ILE A 126 9.88 -15.78 -8.00
C ILE A 126 9.72 -14.90 -9.25
N ARG A 127 10.69 -14.96 -10.16
CA ARG A 127 10.69 -14.23 -11.43
C ARG A 127 9.41 -14.49 -12.22
N ASP A 128 9.06 -15.75 -12.41
CA ASP A 128 7.88 -16.14 -13.19
C ASP A 128 6.59 -15.68 -12.51
N THR A 129 6.55 -15.65 -11.17
CA THR A 129 5.42 -15.13 -10.41
C THR A 129 5.28 -13.61 -10.59
N ILE A 130 6.37 -12.86 -10.48
CA ILE A 130 6.38 -11.40 -10.74
C ILE A 130 5.89 -11.12 -12.17
N VAL A 131 6.40 -11.84 -13.17
CA VAL A 131 5.96 -11.69 -14.56
C VAL A 131 4.46 -11.97 -14.71
N ARG A 132 3.93 -13.01 -14.05
CA ARG A 132 2.48 -13.30 -14.05
C ARG A 132 1.67 -12.16 -13.44
N VAL A 133 2.13 -11.58 -12.32
CA VAL A 133 1.44 -10.47 -11.64
C VAL A 133 1.46 -9.21 -12.50
N VAL A 134 2.63 -8.83 -13.06
CA VAL A 134 2.75 -7.67 -13.97
C VAL A 134 1.82 -7.80 -15.18
N ARG A 135 1.72 -9.00 -15.77
CA ARG A 135 0.82 -9.25 -16.91
C ARG A 135 -0.67 -9.15 -16.56
N ARG A 136 -1.04 -9.29 -15.29
CA ARG A 136 -2.42 -9.15 -14.80
C ARG A 136 -2.80 -7.71 -14.48
N LEU A 137 -1.82 -6.80 -14.36
CA LEU A 137 -2.11 -5.38 -14.20
C LEU A 137 -2.81 -4.87 -15.47
N PRO A 138 -3.86 -4.05 -15.33
CA PRO A 138 -4.54 -3.48 -16.49
C PRO A 138 -3.57 -2.60 -17.29
N SER A 139 -3.58 -2.75 -18.61
CA SER A 139 -2.76 -1.94 -19.50
C SER A 139 -3.24 -0.48 -19.61
N ARG A 140 -4.52 -0.24 -19.31
CA ARG A 140 -5.17 1.07 -19.30
C ARG A 140 -6.08 1.17 -18.07
N PRO A 141 -5.54 1.52 -16.89
CA PRO A 141 -6.39 1.75 -15.72
C PRO A 141 -7.17 3.06 -15.87
N HIS A 142 -8.09 3.30 -14.95
CA HIS A 142 -8.71 4.62 -14.82
C HIS A 142 -7.64 5.69 -14.50
N PRO A 143 -7.73 6.94 -15.03
CA PRO A 143 -6.72 7.98 -14.80
C PRO A 143 -6.42 8.25 -13.32
N ALA A 144 -7.46 8.21 -12.48
CA ALA A 144 -7.31 8.36 -11.03
C ALA A 144 -6.52 7.24 -10.35
N LEU A 145 -6.34 6.09 -11.00
CA LEU A 145 -5.65 4.90 -10.47
C LEU A 145 -4.33 4.61 -11.20
N GLU A 146 -4.02 5.34 -12.27
CA GLU A 146 -2.75 5.20 -13.00
C GLU A 146 -1.53 5.43 -12.10
N PRO A 147 -1.49 6.41 -11.16
CA PRO A 147 -0.35 6.56 -10.27
C PRO A 147 -0.13 5.34 -9.36
N LEU A 148 -1.22 4.74 -8.84
CA LEU A 148 -1.15 3.51 -8.06
C LEU A 148 -0.63 2.34 -8.89
N ARG A 149 -1.18 2.14 -10.11
CA ARG A 149 -0.70 1.11 -11.04
C ARG A 149 0.78 1.29 -11.34
N ARG A 150 1.20 2.51 -11.65
CA ARG A 150 2.58 2.85 -11.96
C ARG A 150 3.51 2.52 -10.81
N LEU A 151 3.16 2.93 -9.60
CA LEU A 151 3.95 2.63 -8.40
C LEU A 151 4.11 1.11 -8.23
N ILE A 152 3.02 0.35 -8.34
CA ILE A 152 3.07 -1.12 -8.25
C ILE A 152 3.94 -1.72 -9.35
N ALA A 153 3.77 -1.26 -10.60
CA ALA A 153 4.53 -1.75 -11.76
C ALA A 153 6.02 -1.44 -11.65
N GLU A 154 6.40 -0.22 -11.25
CA GLU A 154 7.79 0.18 -11.03
C GLU A 154 8.45 -0.70 -9.97
N ARG A 155 7.76 -0.97 -8.87
CA ARG A 155 8.24 -1.84 -7.79
C ARG A 155 8.40 -3.29 -8.25
N LEU A 156 7.42 -3.83 -8.96
CA LEU A 156 7.52 -5.19 -9.53
C LEU A 156 8.62 -5.30 -10.60
N HIS A 157 8.87 -4.25 -11.39
CA HIS A 157 9.97 -4.23 -12.34
C HIS A 157 11.34 -4.15 -11.65
N GLN A 158 11.47 -3.38 -10.57
CA GLN A 158 12.69 -3.38 -9.73
C GLN A 158 12.97 -4.79 -9.20
N LEU A 159 11.94 -5.48 -8.71
CA LEU A 159 12.06 -6.87 -8.26
C LEU A 159 12.47 -7.84 -9.37
N LEU A 160 11.87 -7.69 -10.55
CA LEU A 160 12.19 -8.50 -11.71
C LEU A 160 13.65 -8.30 -12.14
N ALA A 161 14.11 -7.05 -12.20
CA ALA A 161 15.49 -6.72 -12.57
C ALA A 161 16.51 -7.33 -11.59
N LEU A 162 16.21 -7.29 -10.28
CA LEU A 162 17.05 -7.92 -9.26
C LEU A 162 17.14 -9.44 -9.46
N CYS A 163 16.00 -10.09 -9.72
CA CYS A 163 15.96 -11.54 -10.00
C CYS A 163 16.73 -11.89 -11.27
N ASP A 164 16.53 -11.13 -12.36
CA ASP A 164 17.23 -11.34 -13.63
C ASP A 164 18.73 -11.17 -13.48
N TYR A 165 19.18 -10.16 -12.72
CA TYR A 165 20.58 -9.95 -12.38
C TYR A 165 21.16 -11.18 -11.66
N MET A 166 20.50 -11.65 -10.60
CA MET A 166 20.97 -12.81 -9.84
C MET A 166 21.03 -14.10 -10.67
N VAL A 167 20.05 -14.31 -11.58
CA VAL A 167 20.05 -15.48 -12.48
C VAL A 167 21.14 -15.39 -13.54
N SER A 168 21.55 -14.18 -13.94
CA SER A 168 22.59 -13.95 -14.94
C SER A 168 24.01 -14.24 -14.45
N GLU A 169 24.20 -14.41 -13.14
CA GLU A 169 25.48 -14.73 -12.50
C GLU A 169 26.17 -15.94 -13.14
N PRO A 170 27.48 -15.88 -13.46
CA PRO A 170 28.19 -16.92 -14.22
C PRO A 170 28.10 -18.33 -13.61
N LEU A 171 27.97 -18.44 -12.29
CA LEU A 171 27.85 -19.71 -11.58
C LEU A 171 26.43 -20.30 -11.62
N LEU A 172 25.40 -19.44 -11.74
CA LEU A 172 23.99 -19.85 -11.74
C LEU A 172 23.43 -20.00 -13.15
N LYS A 173 23.89 -19.17 -14.11
CA LYS A 173 23.44 -19.20 -15.51
C LYS A 173 23.49 -20.59 -16.16
N PRO A 174 24.53 -21.43 -15.96
CA PRO A 174 24.57 -22.78 -16.52
C PRO A 174 23.49 -23.72 -15.94
N LEU A 175 23.01 -23.42 -14.72
CA LEU A 175 22.02 -24.26 -14.01
C LEU A 175 20.58 -23.96 -14.45
N VAL A 176 20.33 -22.81 -15.10
CA VAL A 176 18.99 -22.33 -15.45
C VAL A 176 18.17 -23.35 -16.23
N GLY A 177 18.76 -24.02 -17.22
CA GLY A 177 18.05 -25.02 -18.03
C GLY A 177 17.52 -26.18 -17.19
N LYS A 178 18.36 -26.73 -16.31
CA LYS A 178 18.00 -27.83 -15.41
C LYS A 178 17.06 -27.36 -14.30
N ALA A 179 17.32 -26.20 -13.71
CA ALA A 179 16.47 -25.60 -12.69
C ALA A 179 15.06 -25.31 -13.21
N ARG A 180 14.90 -24.88 -14.47
CA ARG A 180 13.59 -24.67 -15.10
C ARG A 180 12.78 -25.98 -15.23
N LEU A 181 13.45 -27.08 -15.58
CA LEU A 181 12.82 -28.41 -15.63
C LEU A 181 12.39 -28.92 -14.24
N LEU A 182 13.08 -28.47 -13.19
CA LEU A 182 12.79 -28.82 -11.79
C LEU A 182 11.65 -27.96 -11.23
N ALA A 183 11.70 -26.64 -11.45
CA ALA A 183 10.71 -25.67 -10.98
C ALA A 183 9.28 -25.96 -11.47
N GLY A 184 9.15 -26.61 -12.64
CA GLY A 184 7.86 -27.02 -13.19
C GLY A 184 7.14 -28.16 -12.45
N ALA A 185 7.80 -28.84 -11.49
CA ALA A 185 7.22 -29.98 -10.77
C ALA A 185 7.39 -29.82 -9.24
N LYS A 186 6.30 -29.48 -8.56
CA LYS A 186 6.27 -29.22 -7.10
C LYS A 186 6.97 -30.32 -6.27
N ALA A 187 6.68 -31.59 -6.56
CA ALA A 187 7.27 -32.74 -5.86
C ALA A 187 8.81 -32.82 -6.01
N ARG A 188 9.36 -32.41 -7.17
CA ARG A 188 10.82 -32.41 -7.40
C ARG A 188 11.52 -31.31 -6.62
N VAL A 189 10.83 -30.19 -6.46
CA VAL A 189 11.32 -29.05 -5.69
C VAL A 189 11.29 -29.36 -4.18
N GLU A 190 10.23 -29.99 -3.70
CA GLU A 190 10.14 -30.47 -2.31
C GLU A 190 11.26 -31.48 -2.01
N ALA A 191 11.50 -32.44 -2.92
CA ALA A 191 12.62 -33.38 -2.77
C ALA A 191 14.00 -32.68 -2.74
N LEU A 192 14.18 -31.57 -3.46
CA LEU A 192 15.41 -30.76 -3.38
C LEU A 192 15.51 -30.04 -2.04
N GLU A 193 14.41 -29.48 -1.53
CA GLU A 193 14.36 -28.83 -0.22
C GLU A 193 14.76 -29.81 0.89
N ASP A 194 14.23 -31.03 0.85
CA ASP A 194 14.55 -32.09 1.83
C ASP A 194 16.02 -32.48 1.76
N LYS A 195 16.55 -32.69 0.56
CA LYS A 195 17.97 -33.03 0.35
C LYS A 195 18.91 -31.91 0.82
N VAL A 196 18.54 -30.65 0.60
CA VAL A 196 19.35 -29.51 1.07
C VAL A 196 19.28 -29.39 2.60
N ARG A 197 18.11 -29.67 3.20
CA ARG A 197 17.94 -29.68 4.66
C ARG A 197 18.76 -30.78 5.31
N GLU A 198 18.80 -31.98 4.73
CA GLU A 198 19.64 -33.08 5.21
C GLU A 198 21.14 -32.75 5.14
N GLU A 199 21.61 -32.18 4.02
CA GLU A 199 23.01 -31.77 3.88
C GLU A 199 23.37 -30.62 4.84
N ALA A 200 22.43 -29.70 5.08
CA ALA A 200 22.64 -28.61 6.02
C ALA A 200 22.87 -29.10 7.46
N LEU A 201 22.08 -30.09 7.91
CA LEU A 201 22.29 -30.76 9.20
C LEU A 201 23.66 -31.46 9.29
N ARG A 202 24.12 -32.05 8.18
CA ARG A 202 25.42 -32.74 8.13
C ARG A 202 26.61 -31.77 8.06
N LYS A 203 26.45 -30.61 7.41
CA LYS A 203 27.52 -29.64 7.15
C LYS A 203 27.10 -28.19 7.46
N PRO A 204 26.84 -27.85 8.73
CA PRO A 204 26.21 -26.56 9.08
C PRO A 204 27.02 -25.33 8.65
N ARG A 205 28.36 -25.39 8.77
CA ARG A 205 29.24 -24.26 8.41
C ARG A 205 29.26 -23.97 6.91
N GLU A 206 29.17 -25.02 6.10
CA GLU A 206 29.20 -24.94 4.64
C GLU A 206 27.83 -24.58 4.04
N TYR A 207 26.75 -24.94 4.76
CA TYR A 207 25.37 -24.78 4.31
C TYR A 207 24.62 -23.64 5.00
N ARG A 208 25.24 -22.89 5.93
CA ARG A 208 24.61 -21.77 6.66
C ARG A 208 23.84 -20.79 5.77
N ALA A 209 24.41 -20.42 4.62
CA ALA A 209 23.74 -19.52 3.68
C ALA A 209 22.56 -20.17 2.93
N TYR A 210 22.60 -21.50 2.74
CA TYR A 210 21.51 -22.28 2.13
C TYR A 210 20.38 -22.60 3.14
N GLU A 211 20.70 -22.71 4.44
CA GLU A 211 19.66 -22.74 5.49
C GLU A 211 18.86 -21.44 5.48
N ARG A 212 19.55 -20.29 5.41
CA ARG A 212 18.89 -18.99 5.27
C ARG A 212 18.05 -18.91 3.99
N LEU A 213 18.53 -19.47 2.89
CA LEU A 213 17.76 -19.59 1.65
C LEU A 213 16.46 -20.39 1.85
N LEU A 214 16.49 -21.51 2.58
CA LEU A 214 15.30 -22.33 2.87
C LEU A 214 14.26 -21.53 3.68
N GLU A 215 14.70 -20.78 4.69
CA GLU A 215 13.84 -19.89 5.48
C GLU A 215 13.18 -18.82 4.61
N LEU A 216 14.00 -18.06 3.86
CA LEU A 216 13.54 -16.98 2.99
C LEU A 216 12.60 -17.50 1.91
N ARG A 217 12.89 -18.68 1.35
CA ARG A 217 12.02 -19.35 0.38
C ARG A 217 10.64 -19.66 0.96
N GLY A 218 10.56 -20.12 2.21
CA GLY A 218 9.29 -20.36 2.90
C GLY A 218 8.46 -19.09 3.02
N VAL A 219 9.08 -18.00 3.48
CA VAL A 219 8.44 -16.68 3.62
C VAL A 219 8.00 -16.13 2.26
N LEU A 220 8.88 -16.18 1.25
CA LEU A 220 8.59 -15.70 -0.11
C LEU A 220 7.45 -16.46 -0.75
N ARG A 221 7.38 -17.79 -0.59
CA ARG A 221 6.26 -18.59 -1.12
C ARG A 221 4.92 -18.19 -0.49
N GLN A 222 4.89 -17.86 0.79
CA GLN A 222 3.67 -17.38 1.44
C GLN A 222 3.27 -16.00 0.90
N LYS A 223 4.20 -15.04 0.89
CA LYS A 223 3.96 -13.68 0.38
C LYS A 223 3.56 -13.66 -1.10
N LEU A 224 4.26 -14.41 -1.95
CA LEU A 224 3.95 -14.48 -3.37
C LEU A 224 2.62 -15.17 -3.67
N LYS A 225 2.19 -16.14 -2.87
CA LYS A 225 0.85 -16.72 -3.00
C LYS A 225 -0.25 -15.71 -2.68
N VAL A 226 -0.04 -14.89 -1.66
CA VAL A 226 -0.93 -13.77 -1.30
C VAL A 226 -1.00 -12.79 -2.48
N VAL A 227 0.15 -12.30 -2.95
CA VAL A 227 0.24 -11.42 -4.13
C VAL A 227 -0.39 -12.04 -5.38
N GLU A 228 -0.18 -13.33 -5.66
CA GLU A 228 -0.76 -13.98 -6.84
C GLU A 228 -2.28 -14.16 -6.73
N ARG A 229 -2.80 -14.52 -5.55
CA ARG A 229 -4.24 -14.63 -5.29
C ARG A 229 -4.91 -13.25 -5.45
N GLU A 230 -4.31 -12.23 -4.88
CA GLU A 230 -4.84 -10.87 -4.80
C GLU A 230 -4.62 -10.07 -6.08
N SER A 231 -3.64 -10.43 -6.93
CA SER A 231 -3.44 -9.79 -8.24
C SER A 231 -4.69 -9.76 -9.15
N ARG A 232 -5.62 -10.71 -8.97
CA ARG A 232 -6.92 -10.69 -9.67
C ARG A 232 -7.85 -9.61 -9.12
N GLU A 233 -7.84 -9.41 -7.81
CA GLU A 233 -8.61 -8.36 -7.12
C GLU A 233 -8.02 -6.99 -7.45
N LEU A 234 -6.69 -6.87 -7.40
CA LEU A 234 -5.96 -5.66 -7.78
C LEU A 234 -6.27 -5.21 -9.22
N GLY A 235 -6.35 -6.16 -10.17
CA GLY A 235 -6.77 -5.85 -11.54
C GLY A 235 -8.20 -5.30 -11.64
N ARG A 236 -9.13 -5.76 -10.78
CA ARG A 236 -10.49 -5.22 -10.70
C ARG A 236 -10.49 -3.83 -10.06
N VAL A 237 -9.78 -3.66 -8.95
CA VAL A 237 -9.66 -2.38 -8.22
C VAL A 237 -9.10 -1.30 -9.15
N LEU A 238 -8.02 -1.57 -9.86
CA LEU A 238 -7.38 -0.65 -10.81
C LEU A 238 -8.26 -0.31 -12.04
N SER A 239 -9.36 -1.06 -12.23
CA SER A 239 -10.34 -0.84 -13.29
C SER A 239 -11.58 -0.07 -12.80
N LEU A 240 -11.69 0.23 -11.50
CA LEU A 240 -12.80 0.98 -10.94
C LEU A 240 -12.82 2.42 -11.46
N LYS A 241 -14.02 2.92 -11.74
CA LYS A 241 -14.23 4.32 -12.10
C LYS A 241 -14.32 5.15 -10.82
N ILE A 242 -13.43 6.13 -10.69
CA ILE A 242 -13.41 7.08 -9.56
C ILE A 242 -13.74 8.47 -10.11
N THR A 243 -14.82 9.06 -9.62
CA THR A 243 -15.19 10.43 -10.01
C THR A 243 -14.21 11.45 -9.41
N ALA A 244 -14.07 12.62 -10.02
CA ALA A 244 -13.18 13.66 -9.49
C ALA A 244 -13.58 14.09 -8.07
N SER A 245 -14.88 14.17 -7.78
CA SER A 245 -15.38 14.47 -6.43
C SER A 245 -14.97 13.40 -5.42
N LYS A 246 -15.04 12.12 -5.82
CA LYS A 246 -14.62 11.04 -4.94
C LYS A 246 -13.12 11.02 -4.71
N LEU A 247 -12.34 11.33 -5.75
CA LEU A 247 -10.89 11.48 -5.63
C LEU A 247 -10.52 12.66 -4.71
N TYR A 248 -11.30 13.74 -4.73
CA TYR A 248 -11.11 14.87 -3.81
C TYR A 248 -11.43 14.50 -2.35
N GLU A 249 -12.45 13.67 -2.10
CA GLU A 249 -12.67 13.11 -0.75
C GLU A 249 -11.47 12.29 -0.28
N LEU A 250 -10.88 11.47 -1.16
CA LEU A 250 -9.66 10.71 -0.84
C LEU A 250 -8.46 11.62 -0.60
N TYR A 251 -8.32 12.69 -1.39
CA TYR A 251 -7.31 13.73 -1.20
C TYR A 251 -7.44 14.36 0.20
N GLY A 252 -8.62 14.83 0.56
CA GLY A 252 -8.87 15.44 1.87
C GLY A 252 -8.73 14.46 3.03
N PHE A 253 -9.13 13.20 2.87
CA PHE A 253 -8.89 12.15 3.87
C PHE A 253 -7.39 11.91 4.09
N THR A 254 -6.62 11.81 3.00
CA THR A 254 -5.17 11.60 3.03
C THR A 254 -4.46 12.77 3.70
N LEU A 255 -4.88 14.00 3.37
CA LEU A 255 -4.37 15.23 3.98
C LEU A 255 -4.62 15.26 5.48
N ILE A 256 -5.83 14.92 5.93
CA ILE A 256 -6.15 14.83 7.36
C ILE A 256 -5.29 13.78 8.06
N LEU A 257 -5.13 12.60 7.47
CA LEU A 257 -4.30 11.55 8.07
C LEU A 257 -2.83 11.99 8.20
N GLU A 258 -2.29 12.67 7.19
CA GLU A 258 -0.94 13.25 7.22
C GLU A 258 -0.81 14.30 8.35
N CYS A 259 -1.77 15.22 8.46
CA CYS A 259 -1.81 16.24 9.50
C CYS A 259 -1.95 15.63 10.91
N LEU A 260 -2.80 14.63 11.09
CA LEU A 260 -2.95 13.91 12.38
C LEU A 260 -1.66 13.19 12.77
N ASN A 261 -1.04 12.48 11.83
CA ASN A 261 0.25 11.81 12.05
C ASN A 261 1.31 12.81 12.53
N SER A 262 1.31 14.02 11.96
CA SER A 262 2.25 15.08 12.31
C SER A 262 1.91 15.73 13.66
N LEU A 263 0.63 15.99 13.93
CA LEU A 263 0.15 16.67 15.14
C LEU A 263 0.32 15.82 16.40
N PHE A 264 0.04 14.51 16.30
CA PHE A 264 0.10 13.58 17.44
C PHE A 264 1.39 12.76 17.50
N ASN A 265 2.27 12.93 16.50
CA ASN A 265 3.47 12.13 16.28
C ASN A 265 3.15 10.64 16.45
N LEU A 266 2.35 10.10 15.53
CA LEU A 266 1.91 8.70 15.55
C LEU A 266 3.10 7.78 15.25
N ASP A 267 3.87 7.49 16.30
CA ASP A 267 5.09 6.69 16.29
C ASP A 267 4.88 5.33 16.99
N GLU A 268 5.97 4.62 17.30
CA GLU A 268 5.93 3.30 17.94
C GLU A 268 5.30 3.31 19.35
N ALA A 269 5.09 4.48 19.97
CA ALA A 269 4.39 4.57 21.24
C ALA A 269 2.86 4.42 21.10
N TRP A 270 2.34 4.48 19.86
CA TRP A 270 0.93 4.26 19.56
C TRP A 270 0.69 2.84 19.05
N GLU A 271 -0.35 2.19 19.57
CA GLU A 271 -0.90 0.99 18.94
C GLU A 271 -1.85 1.43 17.83
N ILE A 272 -1.46 1.17 16.57
CA ILE A 272 -2.22 1.59 15.39
C ILE A 272 -2.70 0.36 14.63
N ARG A 273 -4.01 0.32 14.35
CA ARG A 273 -4.67 -0.79 13.65
C ARG A 273 -5.87 -0.29 12.84
N VAL A 274 -6.34 -1.10 11.90
CA VAL A 274 -7.62 -0.86 11.23
C VAL A 274 -8.71 -1.67 11.93
N ASP A 275 -9.92 -1.12 12.02
CA ASP A 275 -11.05 -1.86 12.59
C ASP A 275 -11.42 -3.09 11.74
N ARG A 276 -12.20 -4.02 12.32
CA ARG A 276 -12.63 -5.25 11.61
C ARG A 276 -13.40 -4.98 10.32
N GLY A 277 -14.09 -3.84 10.23
CA GLY A 277 -14.81 -3.43 9.04
C GLY A 277 -13.94 -2.84 7.93
N GLY A 278 -12.69 -2.49 8.24
CA GLY A 278 -11.78 -1.79 7.36
C GLY A 278 -12.13 -0.33 7.13
N ARG A 279 -12.98 0.29 7.94
CA ARG A 279 -13.48 1.67 7.71
C ARG A 279 -12.95 2.69 8.69
N ALA A 280 -12.18 2.28 9.69
CA ALA A 280 -11.59 3.19 10.67
C ALA A 280 -10.16 2.81 11.04
N ILE A 281 -9.29 3.82 11.12
CA ILE A 281 -7.96 3.72 11.71
C ILE A 281 -8.10 4.05 13.20
N LEU A 282 -7.57 3.17 14.04
CA LEU A 282 -7.58 3.25 15.49
C LEU A 282 -6.15 3.48 15.95
N ALA A 283 -5.89 4.57 16.66
CA ALA A 283 -4.62 4.83 17.33
C ALA A 283 -4.84 4.96 18.84
N GLU A 284 -4.17 4.13 19.64
CA GLU A 284 -4.34 4.07 21.09
C GLU A 284 -2.98 4.22 21.82
N ARG A 285 -2.92 5.07 22.85
CA ARG A 285 -1.73 5.27 23.69
C ARG A 285 -2.12 5.76 25.09
N ARG A 286 -1.74 5.03 26.15
CA ARG A 286 -1.82 5.49 27.57
C ARG A 286 -3.14 6.20 27.95
N GLY A 287 -4.28 5.59 27.63
CA GLY A 287 -5.61 6.15 27.94
C GLY A 287 -6.08 7.27 27.01
N GLU A 288 -5.30 7.59 25.99
CA GLU A 288 -5.68 8.38 24.83
C GLU A 288 -6.03 7.45 23.66
N ARG A 289 -7.08 7.80 22.92
CA ARG A 289 -7.52 7.08 21.73
C ARG A 289 -7.98 8.07 20.66
N ILE A 290 -7.54 7.85 19.43
CA ILE A 290 -7.98 8.57 18.23
C ILE A 290 -8.57 7.55 17.27
N VAL A 291 -9.79 7.81 16.80
CA VAL A 291 -10.47 7.00 15.79
C VAL A 291 -10.74 7.88 14.58
N LEU A 292 -10.13 7.54 13.44
CA LEU A 292 -10.35 8.20 12.16
C LEU A 292 -11.16 7.26 11.26
N SER A 293 -12.44 7.56 11.05
CA SER A 293 -13.35 6.75 10.23
C SER A 293 -13.65 7.42 8.89
N TYR A 294 -13.66 6.64 7.80
CA TYR A 294 -13.99 7.09 6.44
C TYR A 294 -15.31 6.46 5.96
N ASN A 295 -16.28 7.28 5.57
CA ASN A 295 -17.62 6.85 5.15
C ASN A 295 -18.25 5.86 6.17
N ALA A 296 -18.00 6.11 7.46
CA ALA A 296 -18.43 5.28 8.57
C ALA A 296 -18.58 6.11 9.85
N ILE A 297 -19.46 5.66 10.74
CA ILE A 297 -19.67 6.26 12.05
C ILE A 297 -18.86 5.45 13.08
N PRO A 298 -17.99 6.08 13.88
CA PRO A 298 -17.19 5.36 14.86
C PRO A 298 -18.06 4.84 16.02
N ASN A 299 -17.63 3.74 16.63
CA ASN A 299 -18.35 3.16 17.78
C ASN A 299 -18.49 4.18 18.92
N GLY A 300 -19.68 4.27 19.50
CA GLY A 300 -20.00 5.26 20.54
C GLY A 300 -20.47 6.61 20.00
N VAL A 301 -20.63 6.75 18.67
CA VAL A 301 -21.34 7.87 18.04
C VAL A 301 -22.62 7.36 17.40
N GLU A 302 -23.71 8.11 17.58
CA GLU A 302 -25.03 7.74 17.06
C GLU A 302 -25.68 8.95 16.40
N SER A 303 -26.43 8.69 15.33
CA SER A 303 -27.29 9.71 14.69
C SER A 303 -28.57 9.85 15.52
N ARG A 304 -28.88 11.07 15.93
CA ARG A 304 -30.16 11.41 16.60
C ARG A 304 -31.35 11.16 15.69
N LEU A 305 -31.20 11.37 14.38
CA LEU A 305 -32.24 11.07 13.41
C LEU A 305 -32.52 9.57 13.34
N ARG A 306 -31.49 8.71 13.32
CA ARG A 306 -31.72 7.24 13.32
C ARG A 306 -32.49 6.73 14.54
N LYS A 307 -32.49 7.48 15.64
CA LYS A 307 -33.22 7.16 16.88
C LYS A 307 -34.55 7.91 17.03
N ALA A 308 -34.84 8.85 16.15
CA ALA A 308 -36.05 9.65 16.22
C ALA A 308 -37.29 8.80 15.94
N ARG A 309 -38.43 9.23 16.51
CA ARG A 309 -39.74 8.71 16.16
C ARG A 309 -40.33 9.55 15.03
N TYR A 310 -40.94 8.88 14.06
CA TYR A 310 -41.45 9.52 12.86
C TYR A 310 -42.96 9.36 12.79
N TYR A 311 -43.65 10.47 12.60
CA TYR A 311 -45.10 10.51 12.48
C TYR A 311 -45.48 11.14 11.15
N GLY A 312 -46.55 10.63 10.55
CA GLY A 312 -47.18 11.27 9.41
C GLY A 312 -47.75 12.61 9.84
N VAL A 313 -47.58 13.64 8.99
CA VAL A 313 -48.20 14.96 9.23
C VAL A 313 -49.72 14.87 9.22
N ILE A 314 -50.27 13.89 8.48
CA ILE A 314 -51.69 13.53 8.46
C ILE A 314 -51.79 12.06 8.88
N ASP A 315 -51.86 11.84 10.20
CA ASP A 315 -52.01 10.58 10.94
C ASP A 315 -50.98 9.45 10.69
N GLY A 316 -50.78 8.63 11.72
CA GLY A 316 -49.99 7.39 11.67
C GLY A 316 -48.50 7.53 12.03
N GLU A 317 -47.90 6.42 12.48
CA GLU A 317 -46.45 6.30 12.66
C GLU A 317 -45.80 5.87 11.34
N VAL A 318 -44.70 6.51 10.97
CA VAL A 318 -43.95 6.20 9.75
C VAL A 318 -42.76 5.33 10.11
N LYS A 319 -42.66 4.16 9.48
CA LYS A 319 -41.44 3.35 9.58
C LYS A 319 -40.41 3.88 8.59
N VAL A 320 -39.34 4.49 9.11
CA VAL A 320 -38.27 5.06 8.29
C VAL A 320 -37.02 4.21 8.43
N ASP A 321 -36.66 3.50 7.36
CA ASP A 321 -35.39 2.80 7.25
C ASP A 321 -34.38 3.72 6.52
N GLY A 322 -33.19 3.91 7.11
CA GLY A 322 -32.07 4.58 6.44
C GLY A 322 -31.99 6.11 6.56
N LEU A 323 -32.84 6.76 7.35
CA LEU A 323 -32.72 8.21 7.60
C LEU A 323 -31.60 8.50 8.61
N GLY A 324 -30.57 9.19 8.13
CA GLY A 324 -29.45 9.68 8.93
C GLY A 324 -28.20 9.87 8.08
N GLY A 325 -27.42 10.89 8.40
CA GLY A 325 -26.20 11.25 7.69
C GLY A 325 -25.17 10.13 7.66
N LEU A 326 -24.33 10.16 6.62
CA LEU A 326 -23.07 9.42 6.58
C LEU A 326 -22.00 10.42 6.18
N PRO A 327 -21.26 10.98 7.16
CA PRO A 327 -20.18 11.91 6.87
C PRO A 327 -19.04 11.24 6.10
N ASP A 328 -18.27 12.04 5.37
CA ASP A 328 -17.14 11.54 4.61
C ASP A 328 -16.01 11.07 5.54
N THR A 329 -15.71 11.85 6.58
CA THR A 329 -14.75 11.49 7.61
C THR A 329 -15.25 11.91 9.00
N MET A 330 -14.99 11.09 10.03
CA MET A 330 -15.20 11.47 11.43
C MET A 330 -13.93 11.18 12.22
N ILE A 331 -13.59 12.08 13.13
CA ILE A 331 -12.43 11.97 14.03
C ILE A 331 -12.94 12.02 15.46
N LEU A 332 -12.80 10.91 16.19
CA LEU A 332 -13.17 10.82 17.59
C LEU A 332 -11.88 10.70 18.41
N ARG A 333 -11.59 11.70 19.25
CA ARG A 333 -10.50 11.66 20.22
C ARG A 333 -11.07 11.55 21.62
N THR A 334 -10.55 10.62 22.41
CA THR A 334 -10.89 10.48 23.83
C THR A 334 -9.61 10.43 24.66
N TRP A 335 -9.49 11.25 25.70
CA TRP A 335 -8.34 11.28 26.61
C TRP A 335 -8.77 11.86 27.96
N GLY A 336 -8.27 11.30 29.07
CA GLY A 336 -8.50 11.87 30.40
C GLY A 336 -9.98 12.13 30.77
N GLY A 337 -10.91 11.35 30.23
CA GLY A 337 -12.37 11.56 30.39
C GLY A 337 -12.99 12.59 29.44
N VAL A 338 -12.19 13.31 28.66
CA VAL A 338 -12.63 14.22 27.59
C VAL A 338 -12.91 13.43 26.31
N ARG A 339 -13.96 13.83 25.59
CA ARG A 339 -14.35 13.29 24.29
C ARG A 339 -14.53 14.46 23.32
N MET A 340 -13.80 14.46 22.21
CA MET A 340 -13.98 15.39 21.10
C MET A 340 -14.33 14.64 19.82
N LEU A 341 -15.38 15.08 19.15
CA LEU A 341 -15.85 14.58 17.87
C LEU A 341 -15.81 15.70 16.83
N LEU A 342 -14.96 15.51 15.81
CA LEU A 342 -14.93 16.33 14.61
C LEU A 342 -15.56 15.56 13.44
N VAL A 343 -16.49 16.20 12.73
CA VAL A 343 -17.07 15.68 11.49
C VAL A 343 -16.53 16.46 10.30
N VAL A 344 -16.11 15.77 9.25
CA VAL A 344 -15.52 16.40 8.07
C VAL A 344 -16.29 16.00 6.82
N ASP A 345 -16.60 16.99 5.99
CA ASP A 345 -17.29 16.84 4.71
C ASP A 345 -16.42 17.47 3.61
N TYR A 346 -16.16 16.72 2.54
CA TYR A 346 -15.35 17.20 1.43
C TYR A 346 -16.24 17.61 0.26
N LYS A 347 -15.91 18.72 -0.39
CA LYS A 347 -16.70 19.26 -1.51
C LYS A 347 -15.81 19.74 -2.62
N TYR A 348 -15.75 18.95 -3.68
CA TYR A 348 -15.05 19.34 -4.90
C TYR A 348 -15.91 20.28 -5.75
N THR A 349 -16.02 21.52 -5.28
CA THR A 349 -16.75 22.60 -5.95
C THR A 349 -16.08 23.94 -5.65
N ARG A 350 -16.13 24.86 -6.63
CA ARG A 350 -15.72 26.26 -6.47
C ARG A 350 -16.91 27.22 -6.52
N ASP A 351 -18.10 26.66 -6.65
CA ASP A 351 -19.36 27.39 -6.71
C ASP A 351 -19.86 27.65 -5.29
N ILE A 352 -20.11 28.92 -5.01
CA ILE A 352 -20.52 29.42 -3.69
C ILE A 352 -21.85 28.83 -3.26
N HIS A 353 -22.80 28.63 -4.17
CA HIS A 353 -24.09 28.02 -3.82
C HIS A 353 -23.90 26.62 -3.22
N TYR A 354 -23.04 25.79 -3.84
CA TYR A 354 -22.74 24.47 -3.28
C TYR A 354 -21.93 24.52 -1.98
N LEU A 355 -21.10 25.55 -1.77
CA LEU A 355 -20.39 25.75 -0.50
C LEU A 355 -21.34 26.15 0.62
N VAL A 356 -22.35 26.97 0.34
CA VAL A 356 -23.43 27.30 1.29
C VAL A 356 -24.18 26.04 1.71
N THR A 357 -24.63 25.24 0.76
CA THR A 357 -25.30 23.97 1.04
C THR A 357 -24.41 23.01 1.84
N ALA A 358 -23.11 22.96 1.53
CA ALA A 358 -22.16 22.17 2.29
C ALA A 358 -21.99 22.65 3.73
N ARG A 359 -21.93 23.97 3.95
CA ARG A 359 -21.89 24.58 5.28
C ARG A 359 -23.12 24.21 6.09
N PHE A 360 -24.32 24.26 5.50
CA PHE A 360 -25.54 23.84 6.19
C PHE A 360 -25.55 22.36 6.55
N LYS A 361 -25.07 21.51 5.65
CA LYS A 361 -24.87 20.08 5.93
C LYS A 361 -23.87 19.85 7.05
N ALA A 362 -22.76 20.58 7.08
CA ALA A 362 -21.77 20.48 8.14
C ALA A 362 -22.34 20.97 9.49
N TYR A 363 -23.09 22.07 9.47
CA TYR A 363 -23.78 22.59 10.63
C TYR A 363 -24.80 21.57 11.19
N SER A 364 -25.54 20.85 10.34
CA SER A 364 -26.47 19.83 10.83
C SER A 364 -25.76 18.66 11.53
N TYR A 365 -24.52 18.32 11.16
CA TYR A 365 -23.74 17.29 11.86
C TYR A 365 -23.42 17.65 13.32
N LEU A 366 -23.27 18.95 13.63
CA LEU A 366 -23.11 19.43 15.01
C LEU A 366 -24.27 19.00 15.90
N HIS A 367 -25.48 18.90 15.35
CA HIS A 367 -26.67 18.49 16.09
C HIS A 367 -26.98 17.00 15.91
N GLU A 368 -26.91 16.47 14.69
CA GLU A 368 -27.26 15.08 14.39
C GLU A 368 -26.37 14.09 15.14
N PHE A 369 -25.06 14.34 15.17
CA PHE A 369 -24.08 13.47 15.84
C PHE A 369 -23.60 14.01 17.19
N ASN A 370 -24.14 15.16 17.62
CA ASN A 370 -23.60 15.93 18.74
C ASN A 370 -22.07 16.11 18.62
N ALA A 371 -21.65 16.55 17.43
CA ALA A 371 -20.25 16.81 17.16
C ALA A 371 -19.83 18.12 17.84
N ASP A 372 -18.61 18.13 18.38
CA ASP A 372 -17.99 19.31 18.99
C ASP A 372 -17.53 20.28 17.90
N ALA A 373 -17.18 19.74 16.73
CA ALA A 373 -16.90 20.54 15.55
C ALA A 373 -17.31 19.87 14.24
N ALA A 374 -17.52 20.71 13.22
CA ALA A 374 -17.73 20.29 11.85
C ALA A 374 -16.81 21.09 10.92
N LEU A 375 -16.23 20.42 9.92
CA LEU A 375 -15.29 21.01 8.98
C LEU A 375 -15.70 20.70 7.54
N VAL A 376 -15.80 21.75 6.71
CA VAL A 376 -15.91 21.63 5.26
C VAL A 376 -14.54 21.86 4.64
N ILE A 377 -14.08 20.93 3.82
CA ILE A 377 -12.87 21.12 2.99
C ILE A 377 -13.28 21.19 1.53
N ALA A 378 -12.90 22.27 0.84
CA ALA A 378 -13.24 22.51 -0.56
C ALA A 378 -12.12 23.26 -1.30
N PRO A 379 -12.05 23.22 -2.64
CA PRO A 379 -11.16 24.11 -3.38
C PRO A 379 -11.59 25.59 -3.23
N THR A 380 -10.69 26.52 -3.51
CA THR A 380 -10.97 27.96 -3.34
C THR A 380 -12.12 28.41 -4.25
N PRO A 381 -13.13 29.14 -3.72
CA PRO A 381 -14.29 29.57 -4.48
C PRO A 381 -13.89 30.52 -5.60
N ARG A 382 -14.56 30.40 -6.75
CA ARG A 382 -14.43 31.34 -7.86
C ARG A 382 -15.70 32.16 -7.94
N GLY A 383 -15.58 33.48 -7.82
CA GLY A 383 -16.73 34.39 -7.80
C GLY A 383 -17.38 34.66 -9.15
N VAL A 384 -17.40 33.69 -10.07
CA VAL A 384 -17.85 33.90 -11.46
C VAL A 384 -19.20 33.22 -11.67
N GLY A 385 -20.25 34.04 -11.80
CA GLY A 385 -21.62 33.62 -12.10
C GLY A 385 -22.63 34.61 -11.51
N GLU A 386 -23.75 34.83 -12.21
CA GLU A 386 -24.95 35.36 -11.56
C GLU A 386 -25.43 34.31 -10.57
N LEU A 387 -25.50 34.67 -9.29
CA LEU A 387 -26.07 33.81 -8.25
C LEU A 387 -27.58 34.03 -8.30
N GLU A 388 -28.32 33.04 -8.79
CA GLU A 388 -29.80 33.07 -8.80
C GLU A 388 -30.37 32.87 -7.38
N ASP A 389 -29.60 32.21 -6.51
CA ASP A 389 -29.95 31.96 -5.12
C ASP A 389 -29.60 33.18 -4.23
N GLU A 390 -30.64 33.78 -3.63
CA GLU A 390 -30.55 34.97 -2.78
C GLU A 390 -29.58 34.75 -1.60
N GLU A 391 -29.60 33.55 -1.02
CA GLU A 391 -28.76 33.21 0.12
C GLU A 391 -27.27 33.10 -0.27
N ALA A 392 -26.97 32.48 -1.41
CA ALA A 392 -25.63 32.45 -1.96
C ALA A 392 -25.12 33.85 -2.32
N TYR A 393 -26.00 34.72 -2.86
CA TYR A 393 -25.68 36.11 -3.18
C TYR A 393 -25.25 36.90 -1.93
N ASP A 394 -26.05 36.83 -0.87
CA ASP A 394 -25.80 37.56 0.38
C ASP A 394 -24.54 37.05 1.09
N GLN A 395 -24.29 35.74 1.04
CA GLN A 395 -23.17 35.12 1.73
C GLN A 395 -21.87 35.11 0.93
N ARG A 396 -21.89 35.52 -0.34
CA ARG A 396 -20.71 35.58 -1.22
C ARG A 396 -19.52 36.31 -0.58
N GLY A 397 -19.80 37.42 0.12
CA GLY A 397 -18.78 38.21 0.79
C GLY A 397 -18.00 37.44 1.86
N PHE A 398 -18.64 36.51 2.56
CA PHE A 398 -17.98 35.65 3.55
C PHE A 398 -16.97 34.72 2.89
N TYR A 399 -17.40 33.91 1.90
CA TYR A 399 -16.53 32.92 1.27
C TYR A 399 -15.32 33.55 0.55
N LEU A 400 -15.53 34.68 -0.13
CA LEU A 400 -14.43 35.39 -0.81
C LEU A 400 -13.44 36.04 0.17
N ARG A 401 -13.89 36.46 1.36
CA ARG A 401 -12.99 36.97 2.41
C ARG A 401 -12.24 35.84 3.10
N ALA A 402 -12.95 34.77 3.48
CA ALA A 402 -12.35 33.57 4.09
C ALA A 402 -11.26 32.96 3.19
N ALA A 403 -11.47 32.98 1.86
CA ALA A 403 -10.48 32.50 0.89
C ALA A 403 -9.11 33.17 1.01
N ARG A 404 -9.03 34.42 1.47
CA ARG A 404 -7.76 35.14 1.67
C ARG A 404 -6.93 34.62 2.84
N TYR A 405 -7.53 33.80 3.69
CA TYR A 405 -6.92 33.21 4.88
C TYR A 405 -6.94 31.67 4.81
N SER A 406 -7.14 31.11 3.62
CA SER A 406 -7.29 29.67 3.39
C SER A 406 -8.42 29.01 4.19
N GLY A 407 -9.40 29.82 4.62
CA GLY A 407 -10.55 29.34 5.38
C GLY A 407 -11.05 30.32 6.43
N ALA A 408 -11.99 29.83 7.24
CA ALA A 408 -12.51 30.52 8.40
C ALA A 408 -12.95 29.50 9.47
N VAL A 409 -12.82 29.90 10.74
CA VAL A 409 -13.39 29.20 11.89
C VAL A 409 -14.51 30.08 12.45
N VAL A 410 -15.65 29.47 12.70
CA VAL A 410 -16.87 30.10 13.23
C VAL A 410 -17.21 29.41 14.54
N GLU A 411 -17.14 30.18 15.62
CA GLU A 411 -17.57 29.73 16.95
C GLU A 411 -19.09 29.91 17.06
N VAL A 412 -19.80 28.83 17.37
CA VAL A 412 -21.25 28.83 17.56
C VAL A 412 -21.51 29.07 19.05
N GLU A 413 -21.59 30.35 19.43
CA GLU A 413 -21.55 30.85 20.82
C GLU A 413 -22.56 30.16 21.76
N GLU A 414 -23.75 29.78 21.28
CA GLU A 414 -24.79 29.19 22.13
C GLU A 414 -24.52 27.73 22.55
N GLU A 415 -23.61 27.02 21.88
CA GLU A 415 -23.38 25.58 22.14
C GLU A 415 -21.91 25.20 22.39
N GLY A 416 -20.98 26.17 22.34
CA GLY A 416 -19.54 25.88 22.45
C GLY A 416 -19.01 24.99 21.33
N LYS A 417 -19.68 25.00 20.17
CA LYS A 417 -19.36 24.17 19.01
C LYS A 417 -18.64 24.97 17.93
N THR A 418 -17.86 24.30 17.11
CA THR A 418 -17.04 24.95 16.09
C THR A 418 -17.43 24.52 14.68
N LEU A 419 -17.66 25.47 13.80
CA LEU A 419 -17.80 25.22 12.37
C LEU A 419 -16.61 25.81 11.63
N ALA A 420 -15.92 25.01 10.83
CA ALA A 420 -14.78 25.46 10.04
C ALA A 420 -15.00 25.22 8.55
N VAL A 421 -14.46 26.13 7.74
CA VAL A 421 -14.31 25.96 6.29
C VAL A 421 -12.84 26.13 5.99
N VAL A 422 -12.24 25.16 5.30
CA VAL A 422 -10.84 25.23 4.85
C VAL A 422 -10.80 25.11 3.33
N TYR A 423 -10.01 25.97 2.71
CA TYR A 423 -9.75 25.89 1.28
C TYR A 423 -8.47 25.11 1.01
N ALA A 424 -8.63 23.98 0.32
CA ALA A 424 -7.53 23.10 -0.05
C ALA A 424 -7.59 22.84 -1.55
N ASP A 425 -6.91 23.70 -2.32
CA ASP A 425 -6.81 23.53 -3.75
C ASP A 425 -5.94 22.32 -4.10
N PRO A 426 -6.39 21.43 -5.01
CA PRO A 426 -5.63 20.26 -5.41
C PRO A 426 -4.56 20.62 -6.44
N GLU A 427 -3.64 21.53 -6.08
CA GLU A 427 -2.53 21.97 -6.93
C GLU A 427 -1.19 21.89 -6.15
N PRO A 428 -0.04 21.58 -6.81
CA PRO A 428 1.24 21.42 -6.13
C PRO A 428 1.70 22.62 -5.29
N GLY A 429 1.41 23.84 -5.75
CA GLY A 429 1.83 25.08 -5.07
C GLY A 429 1.04 25.40 -3.81
N GLU A 430 -0.13 24.79 -3.62
CA GLU A 430 -1.09 25.13 -2.56
C GLU A 430 -1.09 24.11 -1.42
N LEU A 431 -0.35 23.00 -1.57
CA LEU A 431 -0.41 21.87 -0.65
C LEU A 431 0.07 22.23 0.77
N ASP A 432 1.14 23.00 0.89
CA ASP A 432 1.70 23.37 2.19
C ASP A 432 0.79 24.35 2.94
N GLU A 433 0.12 25.25 2.22
CA GLU A 433 -0.89 26.14 2.80
C GLU A 433 -2.12 25.35 3.24
N ALA A 434 -2.60 24.41 2.43
CA ALA A 434 -3.69 23.51 2.79
C ALA A 434 -3.36 22.67 4.04
N ARG A 435 -2.14 22.12 4.11
CA ARG A 435 -1.65 21.39 5.31
C ARG A 435 -1.65 22.27 6.54
N LEU A 436 -1.17 23.51 6.42
CA LEU A 436 -1.14 24.47 7.53
C LEU A 436 -2.57 24.79 8.02
N ALA A 437 -3.48 25.11 7.10
CA ALA A 437 -4.87 25.44 7.41
C ALA A 437 -5.59 24.27 8.10
N VAL A 438 -5.49 23.06 7.55
CA VAL A 438 -6.07 21.85 8.17
C VAL A 438 -5.45 21.59 9.54
N THR A 439 -4.13 21.70 9.68
CA THR A 439 -3.43 21.49 10.96
C THR A 439 -3.90 22.48 12.03
N ASN A 440 -4.11 23.74 11.66
CA ASN A 440 -4.60 24.77 12.59
C ASN A 440 -6.01 24.46 13.09
N VAL A 441 -6.91 24.02 12.21
CA VAL A 441 -8.26 23.60 12.62
C VAL A 441 -8.21 22.35 13.50
N LEU A 442 -7.44 21.33 13.10
CA LEU A 442 -7.29 20.11 13.91
C LEU A 442 -6.72 20.42 15.30
N ARG A 443 -5.75 21.35 15.39
CA ARG A 443 -5.21 21.81 16.67
C ARG A 443 -6.25 22.54 17.51
N ALA A 444 -7.04 23.44 16.93
CA ALA A 444 -8.04 24.21 17.67
C ALA A 444 -9.20 23.34 18.19
N VAL A 445 -9.48 22.22 17.53
CA VAL A 445 -10.62 21.35 17.87
C VAL A 445 -10.21 20.14 18.71
N LEU A 446 -9.06 19.53 18.39
CA LEU A 446 -8.68 18.25 18.96
C LEU A 446 -7.67 18.36 20.10
N LEU A 447 -7.05 19.51 20.35
CA LEU A 447 -6.11 19.74 21.46
C LEU A 447 -6.68 20.76 22.43
#